data_AF-A0A6A5GYX2-F1
#
_entry.id   AF-A0A6A5GYX2-F1
#
_cell.length_a   1.000
_cell.length_b   1.000
_cell.length_c   1.000
_cell.angle_alpha   90.00
_cell.angle_beta   90.00
_cell.angle_gamma   90.00
#
_symmetry.space_group_name_H-M   'P 1'
#
loop_
_entity.id
_entity.type
_entity.pdbx_description
1 polymer ?
#
loop_
_entity_poly.entity_id
_entity_poly.type
_entity_poly.pdbx_seq_one_letter_code
_entity_poly.pdbx_strand_id
1 'polypeptide(L)'
;MKIEYAYNVENLITRSKDYIYINYRIMNNQDVLPYFIFLTTTVGVKVKKITTRKLWMLEDKFKRSLHDLIHSQLIGNNGTHIQTVIGLEEACDGCEKCSNIAKKCLEYGPLRFSTLQTMTYSKNYKKLHVTDKLFEVIAEYCISKSKNKEECFEELDKTILATISCDKLAIWINETRILPNEGTDPTRDHMHMPREVIDIILRKWKVKSLKLNMLHITNERLCSVEWHRYDYFTRVRLNDPYLKTKQSDLKFIHVEVSLSYSCYCVRDLGNRQLIVNQPRGFDNFIPNIRRLFPTDQISMNLSHWFAVPEINIAKRMSTILEVVTMEKPQNLSLDIMFFVNIGIVKKLNEETDRVELLSIASGYVLQKKRLHCFKKSSPFNGDHGPEVFLDNKWIGRRFQVENAENQFNFNLDVYIKEKELEEGFDKALLQIYPNSFVETFFIKTV
;
A
#
# COMPACT_ATOMS: atom_id res chain seq x y z
N MET A 1 5.33 5.90 -17.43
CA MET A 1 6.69 5.43 -17.12
C MET A 1 6.77 5.05 -15.66
N LYS A 2 7.20 3.81 -15.38
CA LYS A 2 7.48 3.31 -14.04
C LYS A 2 9.00 3.20 -13.87
N ILE A 3 9.56 3.81 -12.83
CA ILE A 3 10.99 3.79 -12.55
C ILE A 3 11.14 3.30 -11.11
N GLU A 4 11.82 2.19 -10.87
CA GLU A 4 11.95 1.68 -9.51
C GLU A 4 13.27 0.99 -9.24
N TYR A 5 13.72 1.10 -8.00
CA TYR A 5 14.75 0.22 -7.47
C TYR A 5 14.09 -1.01 -6.82
N ALA A 6 14.47 -2.20 -7.25
CA ALA A 6 13.99 -3.46 -6.68
C ALA A 6 15.08 -4.09 -5.81
N TYR A 7 14.71 -4.51 -4.60
CA TYR A 7 15.60 -5.18 -3.65
C TYR A 7 14.85 -6.30 -2.94
N ASN A 8 15.59 -7.31 -2.49
CA ASN A 8 15.06 -8.38 -1.66
C ASN A 8 14.88 -7.87 -0.22
N VAL A 9 13.67 -7.98 0.34
CA VAL A 9 13.30 -7.47 1.67
C VAL A 9 14.21 -8.02 2.78
N GLU A 10 14.76 -9.23 2.59
CA GLU A 10 15.70 -9.87 3.52
C GLU A 10 17.10 -9.23 3.51
N ASN A 11 17.43 -8.46 2.46
CA ASN A 11 18.73 -7.84 2.24
C ASN A 11 18.60 -6.30 2.25
N LEU A 12 18.37 -5.73 3.44
CA LEU A 12 18.26 -4.27 3.65
C LEU A 12 19.59 -3.50 3.51
N ILE A 13 20.71 -4.19 3.27
CA ILE A 13 21.99 -3.55 3.04
C ILE A 13 21.88 -2.73 1.74
N THR A 14 22.13 -1.42 1.83
CA THR A 14 22.32 -0.53 0.69
C THR A 14 23.42 -1.08 -0.19
N ARG A 15 23.04 -1.84 -1.22
CA ARG A 15 23.98 -2.28 -2.25
C ARG A 15 24.15 -1.12 -3.22
N SER A 16 25.39 -0.76 -3.52
CA SER A 16 25.73 0.05 -4.69
C SER A 16 25.43 -0.78 -5.93
N LYS A 17 24.16 -0.80 -6.32
CA LYS A 17 23.71 -1.35 -7.59
C LYS A 17 23.51 -0.18 -8.51
N ASP A 18 24.35 -0.08 -9.53
CA ASP A 18 24.34 0.99 -10.52
C ASP A 18 23.23 0.80 -11.57
N TYR A 19 22.10 0.18 -11.19
CA TYR A 19 20.99 -0.11 -12.08
C TYR A 19 19.62 0.10 -11.43
N ILE A 20 18.63 0.37 -12.27
CA ILE A 20 17.23 0.56 -11.93
C ILE A 20 16.34 -0.22 -12.91
N TYR A 21 15.05 -0.28 -12.61
CA TYR A 21 14.05 -0.81 -13.52
C TYR A 21 13.24 0.31 -14.14
N ILE A 22 13.24 0.40 -15.47
CA ILE A 22 12.40 1.33 -16.22
C ILE A 22 11.39 0.55 -17.05
N ASN A 23 10.10 0.74 -16.76
CA ASN A 23 9.00 -0.07 -17.30
C ASN A 23 9.32 -1.58 -17.25
N TYR A 24 9.85 -2.02 -16.11
CA TYR A 24 10.21 -3.43 -15.84
C TYR A 24 11.43 -3.97 -16.61
N ARG A 25 12.25 -3.10 -17.22
CA ARG A 25 13.54 -3.47 -17.83
C ARG A 25 14.69 -2.98 -16.98
N ILE A 26 15.70 -3.83 -16.76
CA ILE A 26 16.95 -3.43 -16.13
C ILE A 26 17.63 -2.37 -16.99
N MET A 27 18.14 -1.34 -16.34
CA MET A 27 18.87 -0.25 -16.96
C MET A 27 20.01 0.17 -16.06
N ASN A 28 21.24 0.12 -16.56
CA ASN A 28 22.38 0.67 -15.85
C ASN A 28 22.33 2.20 -15.89
N ASN A 29 22.94 2.85 -14.91
CA ASN A 29 23.01 4.31 -14.80
C ASN A 29 23.53 4.98 -16.07
N GLN A 30 24.59 4.43 -16.68
CA GLN A 30 25.17 4.94 -17.93
C GLN A 30 24.19 4.90 -19.10
N ASP A 31 23.25 3.96 -19.10
CA ASP A 31 22.27 3.75 -20.17
C ASP A 31 20.99 4.59 -19.99
N VAL A 32 20.76 5.18 -18.81
CA VAL A 32 19.53 5.93 -18.51
C VAL A 32 19.35 7.15 -19.41
N LEU A 33 20.39 7.98 -19.54
CA LEU A 33 20.32 9.19 -20.36
C LEU A 33 20.12 8.86 -21.86
N PRO A 34 20.94 8.00 -22.49
CA PRO A 34 20.71 7.57 -23.87
C PRO A 34 19.31 7.03 -24.09
N TYR A 35 18.80 6.23 -23.14
CA TYR A 35 17.46 5.68 -23.24
C TYR A 35 16.36 6.75 -23.15
N PHE A 36 16.48 7.72 -22.25
CA PHE A 36 15.52 8.82 -22.18
C PHE A 36 15.52 9.67 -23.46
N ILE A 37 16.71 9.99 -24.00
CA ILE A 37 16.84 10.70 -25.29
C ILE A 37 16.18 9.90 -26.41
N PHE A 38 16.46 8.60 -26.50
CA PHE A 38 15.84 7.73 -27.51
C PHE A 38 14.31 7.77 -27.42
N LEU A 39 13.74 7.64 -26.22
CA LEU A 39 12.29 7.67 -26.04
C LEU A 39 11.68 9.02 -26.43
N THR A 40 12.30 10.13 -26.02
CA THR A 40 11.70 11.46 -26.16
C THR A 40 11.95 12.06 -27.54
N THR A 41 13.13 11.82 -28.11
CA THR A 41 13.59 12.44 -29.37
C THR A 41 13.36 11.51 -30.56
N THR A 42 13.80 10.26 -30.48
CA THR A 42 13.72 9.32 -31.61
C THR A 42 12.33 8.73 -31.75
N VAL A 43 11.72 8.29 -30.66
CA VAL A 43 10.38 7.67 -30.66
C VAL A 43 9.27 8.73 -30.51
N GLY A 44 9.59 9.91 -29.96
CA GLY A 44 8.60 10.99 -29.75
C GLY A 44 7.60 10.69 -28.63
N VAL A 45 7.98 9.89 -27.62
CA VAL A 45 7.10 9.50 -26.51
C VAL A 45 6.74 10.71 -25.65
N LYS A 46 5.44 10.96 -25.51
CA LYS A 46 4.89 11.98 -24.60
C LYS A 46 4.55 11.35 -23.26
N VAL A 47 5.38 11.58 -22.26
CA VAL A 47 5.20 11.00 -20.92
C VAL A 47 4.10 11.74 -20.15
N LYS A 48 2.95 11.07 -19.96
CA LYS A 48 1.82 11.62 -19.16
C LYS A 48 1.87 11.25 -17.68
N LYS A 49 2.50 10.11 -17.34
CA LYS A 49 2.55 9.57 -15.98
C LYS A 49 3.95 9.07 -15.66
N ILE A 50 4.48 9.52 -14.53
CA ILE A 50 5.73 9.03 -13.94
C ILE A 50 5.40 8.49 -12.55
N THR A 51 5.86 7.28 -12.27
CA THR A 51 5.81 6.71 -10.93
C THR A 51 7.20 6.21 -10.61
N THR A 52 7.85 6.86 -9.65
CA THR A 52 9.14 6.45 -9.13
C THR A 52 8.96 5.71 -7.81
N ARG A 53 9.92 4.86 -7.45
CA ARG A 53 9.85 4.13 -6.20
C ARG A 53 11.23 3.70 -5.70
N LYS A 54 11.45 3.85 -4.39
CA LYS A 54 12.67 3.44 -3.69
C LYS A 54 13.93 4.10 -4.27
N LEU A 55 13.80 5.27 -4.89
CA LEU A 55 14.96 5.99 -5.45
C LEU A 55 15.94 6.43 -4.36
N TRP A 56 15.44 6.59 -3.14
CA TRP A 56 16.24 6.89 -1.95
C TRP A 56 17.26 5.81 -1.58
N MET A 57 17.09 4.58 -2.07
CA MET A 57 18.03 3.46 -1.85
C MET A 57 19.20 3.47 -2.83
N LEU A 58 19.15 4.31 -3.86
CA LEU A 58 20.25 4.49 -4.79
C LEU A 58 21.36 5.30 -4.14
N GLU A 59 22.59 5.11 -4.62
CA GLU A 59 23.72 5.96 -4.26
C GLU A 59 23.39 7.44 -4.53
N ASP A 60 23.80 8.34 -3.64
CA ASP A 60 23.43 9.76 -3.70
C ASP A 60 23.73 10.41 -5.04
N LYS A 61 24.88 10.09 -5.65
CA LYS A 61 25.26 10.61 -6.97
C LYS A 61 24.29 10.15 -8.05
N PHE A 62 23.96 8.86 -8.09
CA PHE A 62 23.01 8.31 -9.07
C PHE A 62 21.59 8.82 -8.81
N LYS A 63 21.14 8.84 -7.55
CA LYS A 63 19.84 9.39 -7.15
C LYS A 63 19.63 10.82 -7.65
N ARG A 64 20.60 11.71 -7.42
CA ARG A 64 20.55 13.12 -7.86
C ARG A 64 20.57 13.22 -9.39
N SER A 65 21.48 12.51 -10.04
CA SER A 65 21.56 12.46 -11.51
C SER A 65 20.25 12.00 -12.13
N LEU A 66 19.68 10.88 -11.64
CA LEU A 66 18.41 10.33 -12.12
C LEU A 66 17.25 11.32 -11.92
N HIS A 67 17.18 11.97 -10.76
CA HIS A 67 16.17 13.01 -10.51
C HIS A 67 16.24 14.14 -11.54
N ASP A 68 17.44 14.67 -11.81
CA ASP A 68 17.63 15.74 -12.78
C ASP A 68 17.36 15.29 -14.23
N LEU A 69 17.71 14.04 -14.57
CA LEU A 69 17.38 13.44 -15.86
C LEU A 69 15.88 13.28 -16.06
N ILE A 70 15.13 12.86 -15.04
CA ILE A 70 13.66 12.76 -15.11
C ILE A 70 13.05 14.13 -15.40
N HIS A 71 13.51 15.17 -14.71
CA HIS A 71 13.03 16.54 -14.95
C HIS A 71 13.40 17.06 -16.34
N SER A 72 14.67 16.96 -16.73
CA SER A 72 15.16 17.56 -17.98
C SER A 72 14.72 16.80 -19.22
N GLN A 73 14.72 15.46 -19.20
CA GLN A 73 14.47 14.65 -20.39
C GLN A 73 13.02 14.18 -20.48
N LEU A 74 12.44 13.62 -19.41
CA LEU A 74 11.11 12.99 -19.48
C LEU A 74 9.97 13.98 -19.29
N ILE A 75 10.12 14.89 -18.32
CA ILE A 75 9.13 15.94 -18.06
C ILE A 75 9.34 17.09 -19.05
N GLY A 76 10.61 17.45 -19.29
CA GLY A 76 11.00 18.57 -20.13
C GLY A 76 10.70 19.93 -19.49
N ASN A 77 11.24 20.99 -20.09
CA ASN A 77 11.19 22.35 -19.53
C ASN A 77 9.77 22.87 -19.27
N ASN A 78 8.78 22.42 -20.05
CA ASN A 78 7.41 22.92 -19.92
C ASN A 78 6.46 21.94 -19.21
N GLY A 79 6.80 20.65 -19.07
CA GLY A 79 5.93 19.65 -18.44
C GLY A 79 4.51 19.63 -19.04
N THR A 80 4.34 19.98 -20.31
CA THR A 80 3.01 20.23 -20.92
C THR A 80 2.11 19.01 -20.94
N HIS A 81 2.70 17.81 -21.01
CA HIS A 81 1.97 16.56 -21.12
C HIS A 81 1.84 15.80 -19.80
N ILE A 82 2.58 16.19 -18.77
CA ILE A 82 2.61 15.46 -17.50
C ILE A 82 1.32 15.71 -16.73
N GLN A 83 0.69 14.63 -16.31
CA GLN A 83 -0.55 14.65 -15.53
C GLN A 83 -0.36 14.02 -14.16
N THR A 84 0.58 13.09 -14.05
CA THR A 84 0.81 12.33 -12.81
C THR A 84 2.31 12.21 -12.53
N VAL A 85 2.73 12.61 -11.34
CA VAL A 85 4.08 12.33 -10.82
C VAL A 85 3.94 11.78 -9.41
N ILE A 86 4.40 10.56 -9.19
CA ILE A 86 4.31 9.89 -7.90
C ILE A 86 5.69 9.40 -7.47
N GLY A 87 6.12 9.69 -6.24
CA GLY A 87 7.34 9.19 -5.59
C GLY A 87 8.63 9.95 -5.89
N LEU A 88 8.59 10.99 -6.74
CA LEU A 88 9.83 11.65 -7.20
C LEU A 88 10.55 12.38 -6.06
N GLU A 89 9.78 12.91 -5.11
CA GLU A 89 10.28 13.51 -3.87
C GLU A 89 10.86 12.48 -2.87
N GLU A 90 10.94 11.19 -3.21
CA GLU A 90 11.85 10.27 -2.50
C GLU A 90 13.32 10.58 -2.84
N ALA A 91 13.59 11.13 -4.03
CA ALA A 91 14.93 11.48 -4.48
C ALA A 91 15.36 12.91 -4.07
N CYS A 92 14.40 13.79 -3.79
CA CYS A 92 14.63 15.16 -3.33
C CYS A 92 13.66 15.52 -2.21
N ASP A 93 14.06 16.36 -1.26
CA ASP A 93 13.17 16.82 -0.19
C ASP A 93 12.30 18.01 -0.65
N GLY A 94 11.53 17.82 -1.73
CA GLY A 94 10.63 18.83 -2.31
C GLY A 94 11.34 20.04 -2.94
N CYS A 95 12.22 19.80 -3.91
CA CYS A 95 12.94 20.88 -4.60
C CYS A 95 12.01 21.76 -5.46
N GLU A 96 12.51 22.93 -5.90
CA GLU A 96 11.73 23.88 -6.72
C GLU A 96 11.16 23.24 -8.00
N LYS A 97 11.92 22.36 -8.67
CA LYS A 97 11.45 21.65 -9.87
C LYS A 97 10.25 20.75 -9.55
N CYS A 98 10.24 20.09 -8.40
CA CYS A 98 9.12 19.28 -7.90
C CYS A 98 7.94 20.16 -7.51
N SER A 99 8.15 21.25 -6.79
CA SER A 99 7.07 22.19 -6.47
C SER A 99 6.40 22.79 -7.73
N ASN A 100 7.19 23.07 -8.76
CA ASN A 100 6.67 23.54 -10.05
C ASN A 100 5.91 22.46 -10.82
N ILE A 101 6.26 21.17 -10.65
CA ILE A 101 5.52 20.08 -11.29
C ILE A 101 4.22 19.75 -10.56
N ALA A 102 4.19 19.87 -9.22
CA ALA A 102 2.99 19.75 -8.41
C ALA A 102 1.89 20.72 -8.86
N LYS A 103 2.26 21.95 -9.23
CA LYS A 103 1.36 22.97 -9.80
C LYS A 103 0.69 22.54 -11.10
N LYS A 104 1.31 21.65 -11.88
CA LYS A 104 0.82 21.23 -13.20
C LYS A 104 0.04 19.90 -13.17
N CYS A 105 0.45 18.96 -12.32
CA CYS A 105 -0.12 17.61 -12.28
C CYS A 105 -1.56 17.53 -11.74
N LEU A 106 -2.37 16.63 -12.28
CA LEU A 106 -3.67 16.25 -11.71
C LEU A 106 -3.52 15.28 -10.52
N GLU A 107 -2.45 14.47 -10.53
CA GLU A 107 -2.09 13.56 -9.44
C GLU A 107 -0.63 13.75 -9.03
N TYR A 108 -0.38 13.97 -7.73
CA TYR A 108 0.96 14.32 -7.25
C TYR A 108 1.28 13.76 -5.86
N GLY A 109 2.56 13.49 -5.61
CA GLY A 109 3.15 13.31 -4.27
C GLY A 109 3.97 12.02 -4.15
N PRO A 110 4.29 11.51 -2.95
CA PRO A 110 3.94 12.10 -1.67
C PRO A 110 4.50 13.51 -1.53
N LEU A 111 3.69 14.43 -0.98
CA LEU A 111 4.10 15.80 -0.69
C LEU A 111 5.13 15.81 0.45
N ARG A 112 6.25 16.47 0.23
CA ARG A 112 7.14 16.94 1.30
C ARG A 112 6.60 18.25 1.88
N PHE A 113 7.02 18.55 3.10
CA PHE A 113 6.61 19.75 3.80
C PHE A 113 7.07 21.02 3.06
N SER A 114 8.30 21.02 2.53
CA SER A 114 8.83 22.08 1.67
C SER A 114 7.92 22.36 0.46
N THR A 115 7.48 21.33 -0.24
CA THR A 115 6.55 21.48 -1.36
C THR A 115 5.20 21.99 -0.89
N LEU A 116 4.64 21.46 0.19
CA LEU A 116 3.39 21.93 0.78
C LEU A 116 3.42 23.44 1.08
N GLN A 117 4.50 23.95 1.67
CA GLN A 117 4.67 25.37 1.99
C GLN A 117 4.64 26.27 0.74
N THR A 118 5.03 25.76 -0.42
CA THR A 118 4.97 26.51 -1.69
C THR A 118 3.61 26.42 -2.40
N MET A 119 2.65 25.67 -1.87
CA MET A 119 1.32 25.47 -2.46
C MET A 119 0.34 26.60 -2.09
N THR A 120 0.72 27.84 -2.37
CA THR A 120 -0.08 29.04 -2.10
C THR A 120 -1.14 29.35 -3.17
N TYR A 121 -1.28 28.48 -4.17
CA TYR A 121 -2.23 28.62 -5.27
C TYR A 121 -3.56 27.91 -4.97
N SER A 122 -4.56 28.19 -5.81
CA SER A 122 -5.86 27.48 -5.77
C SER A 122 -5.87 26.35 -6.79
N LYS A 123 -6.12 25.11 -6.32
CA LYS A 123 -6.19 23.94 -7.20
C LYS A 123 -6.95 22.78 -6.56
N ASN A 124 -7.77 22.11 -7.38
CA ASN A 124 -8.29 20.78 -7.08
C ASN A 124 -7.46 19.70 -7.79
N TYR A 125 -6.93 18.76 -7.03
CA TYR A 125 -6.25 17.58 -7.53
C TYR A 125 -7.23 16.42 -7.68
N LYS A 126 -7.05 15.61 -8.73
CA LYS A 126 -7.75 14.32 -8.78
C LYS A 126 -7.28 13.41 -7.65
N LYS A 127 -5.99 13.47 -7.34
CA LYS A 127 -5.42 12.70 -6.23
C LYS A 127 -4.13 13.29 -5.68
N LEU A 128 -4.06 13.47 -4.37
CA LEU A 128 -2.81 13.83 -3.69
C LEU A 128 -2.28 12.65 -2.90
N HIS A 129 -0.97 12.55 -2.83
CA HIS A 129 -0.26 11.59 -2.01
C HIS A 129 0.43 12.33 -0.86
N VAL A 130 0.36 11.77 0.34
CA VAL A 130 1.04 12.26 1.55
C VAL A 130 1.63 11.08 2.31
N THR A 131 2.61 11.33 3.18
CA THR A 131 3.16 10.30 4.08
C THR A 131 2.69 10.53 5.51
N ASP A 132 2.73 9.47 6.31
CA ASP A 132 2.57 9.57 7.76
C ASP A 132 3.59 10.52 8.41
N LYS A 133 4.83 10.57 7.90
CA LYS A 133 5.87 11.53 8.33
C LYS A 133 5.46 12.97 8.06
N LEU A 134 4.80 13.28 6.93
CA LEU A 134 4.33 14.65 6.67
C LEU A 134 3.41 15.15 7.81
N PHE A 135 2.53 14.28 8.32
CA PHE A 135 1.66 14.66 9.43
C PHE A 135 2.45 15.00 10.69
N GLU A 136 3.49 14.24 11.01
CA GLU A 136 4.39 14.54 12.13
C GLU A 136 5.15 15.85 11.94
N VAL A 137 5.69 16.08 10.74
CA VAL A 137 6.44 17.31 10.43
C VAL A 137 5.54 18.54 10.56
N ILE A 138 4.29 18.45 10.12
CA ILE A 138 3.31 19.53 10.32
C ILE A 138 3.05 19.74 11.81
N ALA A 139 2.83 18.67 12.59
CA ALA A 139 2.62 18.78 14.03
C ALA A 139 3.80 19.44 14.75
N GLU A 140 5.03 19.03 14.46
CA GLU A 140 6.24 19.63 15.02
C GLU A 140 6.44 21.09 14.59
N TYR A 141 6.20 21.39 13.32
CA TYR A 141 6.25 22.76 12.83
C TYR A 141 5.30 23.66 13.62
N CYS A 142 4.05 23.24 13.82
CA CYS A 142 3.06 24.01 14.58
C CYS A 142 3.47 24.16 16.05
N ILE A 143 3.94 23.09 16.70
CA ILE A 143 4.44 23.16 18.08
C ILE A 143 5.61 24.14 18.20
N SER A 144 6.57 24.09 17.27
CA SER A 144 7.75 24.96 17.29
C SER A 144 7.42 26.45 17.14
N LYS A 145 6.23 26.77 16.63
CA LYS A 145 5.75 28.13 16.37
C LYS A 145 4.80 28.65 17.44
N SER A 146 4.48 27.84 18.45
CA SER A 146 3.41 28.13 19.39
C SER A 146 3.83 27.92 20.83
N LYS A 147 3.24 28.68 21.76
CA LYS A 147 3.55 28.57 23.20
C LYS A 147 2.60 27.65 23.95
N ASN A 148 1.41 27.42 23.39
CA ASN A 148 0.34 26.64 23.98
C ASN A 148 -0.44 25.89 22.88
N LYS A 149 -1.41 25.08 23.31
CA LYS A 149 -2.19 24.20 22.44
C LYS A 149 -3.10 24.99 21.49
N GLU A 150 -3.67 26.09 21.97
CA GLU A 150 -4.57 26.96 21.22
C GLU A 150 -3.83 27.62 20.06
N GLU A 151 -2.69 28.27 20.34
CA GLU A 151 -1.82 28.86 19.33
C GLU A 151 -1.32 27.82 18.31
N CYS A 152 -1.06 26.58 18.77
CA CYS A 152 -0.64 25.48 17.89
C CYS A 152 -1.72 25.12 16.87
N PHE A 153 -2.99 25.10 17.30
CA PHE A 153 -4.10 24.82 16.40
C PHE A 153 -4.42 26.00 15.47
N GLU A 154 -4.20 27.25 15.89
CA GLU A 154 -4.24 28.39 14.98
C GLU A 154 -3.14 28.31 13.90
N GLU A 155 -1.92 27.93 14.28
CA GLU A 155 -0.82 27.75 13.32
C GLU A 155 -1.08 26.58 12.39
N LEU A 156 -1.67 25.48 12.89
CA LEU A 156 -2.08 24.35 12.07
C LEU A 156 -3.13 24.75 11.03
N ASP A 157 -4.10 25.58 11.43
CA ASP A 157 -5.10 26.12 10.53
C ASP A 157 -4.45 26.97 9.42
N LYS A 158 -3.47 27.82 9.76
CA LYS A 158 -2.72 28.64 8.77
C LYS A 158 -1.84 27.80 7.85
N THR A 159 -1.22 26.75 8.38
CA THR A 159 -0.28 25.88 7.66
C THR A 159 -0.98 25.06 6.57
N ILE A 160 -2.18 24.55 6.86
CA ILE A 160 -2.95 23.75 5.90
C ILE A 160 -3.93 24.66 5.17
N LEU A 161 -3.58 25.02 3.93
CA LEU A 161 -4.40 25.93 3.13
C LEU A 161 -5.61 25.21 2.51
N ALA A 162 -6.80 25.83 2.65
CA ALA A 162 -8.04 25.37 2.05
C ALA A 162 -8.15 25.73 0.54
N THR A 163 -7.18 26.45 -0.01
CA THR A 163 -7.06 26.72 -1.46
C THR A 163 -6.66 25.46 -2.24
N ILE A 164 -6.09 24.47 -1.55
CA ILE A 164 -5.79 23.15 -2.08
C ILE A 164 -6.92 22.21 -1.73
N SER A 165 -7.38 21.42 -2.71
CA SER A 165 -8.37 20.37 -2.51
C SER A 165 -7.99 19.11 -3.32
N CYS A 166 -8.55 17.96 -2.93
CA CYS A 166 -8.43 16.76 -3.75
C CYS A 166 -9.62 15.81 -3.65
N ASP A 167 -9.96 15.15 -4.76
CA ASP A 167 -11.05 14.16 -4.78
C ASP A 167 -10.68 12.89 -3.98
N LYS A 168 -9.41 12.50 -4.05
CA LYS A 168 -8.85 11.33 -3.36
C LYS A 168 -7.53 11.64 -2.68
N LEU A 169 -7.41 11.31 -1.40
CA LEU A 169 -6.14 11.40 -0.67
C LEU A 169 -5.52 10.01 -0.51
N ALA A 170 -4.28 9.85 -0.94
CA ALA A 170 -3.49 8.64 -0.75
C ALA A 170 -2.48 8.84 0.37
N ILE A 171 -2.66 8.10 1.47
CA ILE A 171 -1.76 8.15 2.63
C ILE A 171 -0.78 6.99 2.51
N TRP A 172 0.51 7.29 2.58
CA TRP A 172 1.60 6.31 2.58
C TRP A 172 2.06 6.12 4.03
N ILE A 173 1.89 4.90 4.54
CA ILE A 173 2.09 4.57 5.95
C ILE A 173 3.26 3.60 6.04
N ASN A 174 4.29 3.95 6.81
CA ASN A 174 5.51 3.15 6.93
C ASN A 174 5.49 2.29 8.20
N GLU A 175 5.52 0.97 8.00
CA GLU A 175 5.40 -0.04 9.04
C GLU A 175 6.64 -0.18 9.95
N THR A 176 7.79 0.38 9.57
CA THR A 176 9.10 0.15 10.24
C THR A 176 9.80 1.41 10.72
N ARG A 177 9.05 2.48 10.95
CA ARG A 177 9.62 3.73 11.49
C ARG A 177 10.12 3.51 12.93
N ILE A 178 11.23 4.16 13.27
CA ILE A 178 11.94 4.01 14.56
C ILE A 178 12.16 5.36 15.23
N LEU A 179 12.11 5.42 16.56
CA LEU A 179 12.52 6.62 17.30
C LEU A 179 14.05 6.78 17.26
N PRO A 180 14.56 8.02 17.33
CA PRO A 180 15.99 8.28 17.51
C PRO A 180 16.50 7.60 18.78
N ASN A 181 17.70 7.01 18.71
CA ASN A 181 18.40 6.37 19.84
C ASN A 181 17.74 5.12 20.44
N GLU A 182 16.56 4.72 19.96
CA GLU A 182 15.99 3.41 20.23
C GLU A 182 16.39 2.47 19.08
N GLY A 183 17.00 1.33 19.41
CA GLY A 183 17.33 0.32 18.41
C GLY A 183 16.10 -0.20 17.65
N THR A 184 16.33 -1.07 16.67
CA THR A 184 15.25 -1.77 15.99
C THR A 184 14.64 -2.83 16.90
N ASP A 185 13.83 -2.43 17.87
CA ASP A 185 13.09 -3.37 18.71
C ASP A 185 12.07 -4.13 17.82
N PRO A 186 12.21 -5.46 17.65
CA PRO A 186 11.32 -6.28 16.84
C PRO A 186 9.89 -6.36 17.40
N THR A 187 9.68 -5.91 18.63
CA THR A 187 8.37 -5.80 19.28
C THR A 187 7.77 -4.39 19.19
N ARG A 188 8.46 -3.43 18.57
CA ARG A 188 7.94 -2.06 18.48
C ARG A 188 6.75 -1.97 17.55
N ASP A 189 5.66 -1.42 18.05
CA ASP A 189 4.45 -1.20 17.29
C ASP A 189 4.57 -0.10 16.20
N HIS A 190 3.64 -0.04 15.25
CA HIS A 190 3.56 1.05 14.26
C HIS A 190 3.54 2.41 14.94
N MET A 191 4.01 3.48 14.30
CA MET A 191 4.14 4.79 14.94
C MET A 191 2.81 5.56 14.94
N HIS A 192 2.54 6.35 15.99
CA HIS A 192 1.32 7.15 16.02
C HIS A 192 1.38 8.27 14.98
N MET A 193 0.21 8.66 14.50
CA MET A 193 0.02 9.85 13.70
C MET A 193 -0.78 10.89 14.50
N PRO A 194 -0.56 12.20 14.29
CA PRO A 194 -1.30 13.27 14.96
C PRO A 194 -2.70 13.43 14.34
N ARG A 195 -3.74 13.08 15.09
CA ARG A 195 -5.12 12.99 14.59
C ARG A 195 -5.65 14.30 14.04
N GLU A 196 -5.42 15.41 14.73
CA GLU A 196 -5.98 16.71 14.37
C GLU A 196 -5.37 17.24 13.07
N VAL A 197 -4.10 16.93 12.79
CA VAL A 197 -3.46 17.23 11.50
C VAL A 197 -4.14 16.48 10.36
N ILE A 198 -4.41 15.19 10.56
CA ILE A 198 -5.14 14.37 9.57
C ILE A 198 -6.53 14.96 9.33
N ASP A 199 -7.29 15.24 10.39
CA ASP A 199 -8.67 15.74 10.29
C ASP A 199 -8.73 17.12 9.60
N ILE A 200 -7.79 18.03 9.88
CA ILE A 200 -7.74 19.34 9.22
C ILE A 200 -7.41 19.19 7.73
N ILE A 201 -6.47 18.32 7.36
CA ILE A 201 -6.17 18.01 5.95
C ILE A 201 -7.43 17.48 5.25
N LEU A 202 -8.08 16.46 5.82
CA LEU A 202 -9.26 15.83 5.22
C LEU A 202 -10.40 16.83 5.02
N ARG A 203 -10.63 17.70 6.02
CA ARG A 203 -11.69 18.72 6.00
C ARG A 203 -11.37 19.86 5.02
N LYS A 204 -10.21 20.49 5.13
CA LYS A 204 -9.83 21.64 4.30
C LYS A 204 -9.65 21.27 2.84
N TRP A 205 -9.08 20.09 2.57
CA TRP A 205 -8.91 19.62 1.20
C TRP A 205 -10.16 18.93 0.63
N LYS A 206 -11.26 18.88 1.39
CA LYS A 206 -12.58 18.36 0.98
C LYS A 206 -12.51 16.94 0.40
N VAL A 207 -11.74 16.08 1.07
CA VAL A 207 -11.44 14.72 0.61
C VAL A 207 -12.72 13.86 0.62
N LYS A 208 -13.03 13.21 -0.52
CA LYS A 208 -14.21 12.34 -0.65
C LYS A 208 -13.90 10.86 -0.49
N SER A 209 -12.70 10.46 -0.89
CA SER A 209 -12.25 9.06 -0.87
C SER A 209 -10.79 8.96 -0.45
N LEU A 210 -10.42 7.81 0.13
CA LEU A 210 -9.09 7.58 0.67
C LEU A 210 -8.41 6.39 0.00
N LYS A 211 -7.08 6.42 -0.03
CA LYS A 211 -6.24 5.26 -0.33
C LYS A 211 -5.13 5.10 0.70
N LEU A 212 -5.19 4.07 1.51
CA LEU A 212 -4.12 3.70 2.44
C LEU A 212 -3.13 2.79 1.71
N ASN A 213 -1.87 3.22 1.61
CA ASN A 213 -0.78 2.42 1.08
C ASN A 213 0.10 2.02 2.26
N MET A 214 -0.01 0.77 2.69
CA MET A 214 0.87 0.23 3.73
C MET A 214 2.18 -0.18 3.08
N LEU A 215 3.28 0.37 3.59
CA LEU A 215 4.62 0.21 3.06
C LEU A 215 5.53 -0.36 4.15
N HIS A 216 6.28 -1.40 3.83
CA HIS A 216 7.23 -1.97 4.78
C HIS A 216 8.26 -0.93 5.27
N ILE A 217 8.88 -0.20 4.33
CA ILE A 217 9.92 0.80 4.63
C ILE A 217 9.91 1.94 3.60
N THR A 218 10.22 3.15 4.06
CA THR A 218 10.43 4.38 3.25
C THR A 218 11.73 5.07 3.67
N ASN A 219 12.14 6.14 2.97
CA ASN A 219 13.27 6.98 3.38
C ASN A 219 13.03 7.77 4.67
N GLU A 220 11.79 7.86 5.13
CA GLU A 220 11.40 8.60 6.33
C GLU A 220 11.36 7.69 7.57
N ARG A 221 12.42 6.90 7.74
CA ARG A 221 12.47 5.87 8.78
C ARG A 221 12.52 6.45 10.19
N LEU A 222 13.08 7.64 10.36
CA LEU A 222 13.21 8.27 11.67
C LEU A 222 11.93 9.02 12.06
N CYS A 223 11.45 8.69 13.25
CA CYS A 223 10.34 9.36 13.88
C CYS A 223 10.76 10.68 14.51
N SER A 224 9.80 11.58 14.46
CA SER A 224 9.84 12.83 15.20
C SER A 224 9.32 12.58 16.61
N VAL A 225 10.17 12.82 17.62
CA VAL A 225 9.81 12.62 19.04
C VAL A 225 9.28 13.86 19.71
N GLU A 226 9.48 15.05 19.13
CA GLU A 226 9.18 16.29 19.85
C GLU A 226 7.68 16.45 20.04
N TRP A 227 6.89 16.25 18.99
CA TRP A 227 5.43 16.36 19.11
C TRP A 227 4.83 15.33 20.07
N HIS A 228 5.48 14.18 20.27
CA HIS A 228 5.07 13.21 21.28
C HIS A 228 5.27 13.70 22.72
N ARG A 229 6.14 14.67 22.96
CA ARG A 229 6.35 15.24 24.31
C ARG A 229 5.22 16.18 24.71
N TYR A 230 4.47 16.69 23.75
CA TYR A 230 3.32 17.56 23.98
C TYR A 230 2.02 16.74 23.89
N ASP A 231 1.02 17.13 24.67
CA ASP A 231 -0.34 16.55 24.66
C ASP A 231 -1.30 17.37 23.77
N TYR A 232 -0.72 18.13 22.84
CA TYR A 232 -1.49 18.99 21.93
C TYR A 232 -2.29 18.14 20.94
N PHE A 233 -1.69 17.05 20.43
CA PHE A 233 -2.30 16.18 19.43
C PHE A 233 -2.72 14.82 19.98
N THR A 234 -3.90 14.36 19.59
CA THR A 234 -4.35 12.99 19.87
C THR A 234 -3.56 12.00 19.02
N ARG A 235 -3.04 10.97 19.68
CA ARG A 235 -2.21 9.94 19.05
C ARG A 235 -3.10 8.81 18.52
N VAL A 236 -2.96 8.47 17.24
CA VAL A 236 -3.74 7.36 16.63
C VAL A 236 -2.88 6.45 15.77
N ARG A 237 -3.20 5.15 15.75
CA ARG A 237 -2.62 4.14 14.85
C ARG A 237 -3.73 3.28 14.24
N LEU A 238 -3.37 2.56 13.17
CA LEU A 238 -4.26 1.60 12.53
C LEU A 238 -4.26 0.22 13.20
N ASN A 239 -3.45 0.01 14.23
CA ASN A 239 -3.39 -1.23 14.99
C ASN A 239 -3.61 -1.04 16.50
N ASP A 240 -4.00 0.15 16.93
CA ASP A 240 -4.46 0.39 18.30
C ASP A 240 -5.68 -0.52 18.62
N PRO A 241 -5.94 -0.86 19.90
CA PRO A 241 -7.18 -1.52 20.29
C PRO A 241 -8.39 -0.68 19.85
N TYR A 242 -9.18 -1.20 18.90
CA TYR A 242 -10.18 -0.39 18.20
C TYR A 242 -11.19 0.24 19.15
N LEU A 243 -11.54 -0.41 20.27
CA LEU A 243 -12.46 0.12 21.28
C LEU A 243 -12.05 1.50 21.81
N LYS A 244 -10.74 1.77 21.92
CA LYS A 244 -10.17 3.04 22.40
C LYS A 244 -10.03 4.09 21.29
N THR A 245 -10.09 3.69 20.03
CA THR A 245 -9.94 4.59 18.88
C THR A 245 -11.20 5.44 18.72
N LYS A 246 -11.08 6.76 18.84
CA LYS A 246 -12.23 7.67 18.67
C LYS A 246 -12.67 7.71 17.21
N GLN A 247 -13.98 7.56 16.99
CA GLN A 247 -14.57 7.66 15.67
C GLN A 247 -14.51 9.10 15.13
N SER A 248 -14.15 9.25 13.86
CA SER A 248 -14.23 10.53 13.13
C SER A 248 -15.66 10.93 12.83
N ASP A 249 -15.90 12.23 12.73
CA ASP A 249 -17.13 12.82 12.22
C ASP A 249 -17.14 12.89 10.67
N LEU A 250 -15.98 12.72 10.04
CA LEU A 250 -15.83 12.74 8.59
C LEU A 250 -16.20 11.39 7.97
N LYS A 251 -17.31 11.34 7.21
CA LYS A 251 -17.72 10.15 6.45
C LYS A 251 -17.20 10.21 5.01
N PHE A 252 -16.58 9.12 4.58
CA PHE A 252 -16.01 8.96 3.25
C PHE A 252 -16.86 8.03 2.40
N ILE A 253 -16.81 8.24 1.08
CA ILE A 253 -17.52 7.40 0.11
C ILE A 253 -16.87 6.02 0.04
N HIS A 254 -15.54 5.98 0.10
CA HIS A 254 -14.76 4.77 -0.12
C HIS A 254 -13.36 4.87 0.48
N VAL A 255 -12.89 3.79 1.08
CA VAL A 255 -11.50 3.62 1.51
C VAL A 255 -10.87 2.45 0.75
N GLU A 256 -9.87 2.75 -0.07
CA GLU A 256 -9.04 1.74 -0.73
C GLU A 256 -7.82 1.41 0.14
N VAL A 257 -7.47 0.14 0.30
CA VAL A 257 -6.23 -0.29 0.96
C VAL A 257 -5.37 -1.06 -0.03
N SER A 258 -4.12 -0.63 -0.18
CA SER A 258 -3.09 -1.37 -0.90
C SER A 258 -2.06 -1.93 0.07
N LEU A 259 -2.01 -3.26 0.18
CA LEU A 259 -0.99 -3.99 0.93
C LEU A 259 0.10 -4.58 0.02
N SER A 260 0.12 -4.19 -1.27
CA SER A 260 1.08 -4.68 -2.27
C SER A 260 2.55 -4.53 -1.88
N TYR A 261 2.84 -3.64 -0.91
CA TYR A 261 4.19 -3.33 -0.42
C TYR A 261 4.33 -3.36 1.11
N SER A 262 3.31 -3.90 1.78
CA SER A 262 3.30 -4.15 3.22
C SER A 262 4.07 -5.42 3.54
N CYS A 263 4.77 -5.47 4.67
CA CYS A 263 5.32 -6.72 5.18
C CYS A 263 4.54 -7.20 6.40
N TYR A 264 4.27 -6.31 7.36
CA TYR A 264 3.66 -6.69 8.63
C TYR A 264 2.14 -6.68 8.57
N CYS A 265 1.51 -5.66 7.98
CA CYS A 265 0.05 -5.61 7.91
C CYS A 265 -0.52 -6.77 7.06
N VAL A 266 0.07 -7.05 5.89
CA VAL A 266 -0.33 -8.19 5.05
C VAL A 266 -0.04 -9.54 5.70
N ARG A 267 1.04 -9.65 6.49
CA ARG A 267 1.34 -10.86 7.25
C ARG A 267 0.26 -11.06 8.30
N ASP A 268 -0.07 -10.05 9.09
CA ASP A 268 -0.99 -10.25 10.20
C ASP A 268 -2.43 -10.44 9.74
N LEU A 269 -2.80 -9.84 8.60
CA LEU A 269 -4.12 -10.03 8.00
C LEU A 269 -4.26 -11.44 7.40
N GLY A 270 -4.81 -12.34 8.22
CA GLY A 270 -5.08 -13.73 7.85
C GLY A 270 -3.99 -14.72 8.23
N ASN A 271 -2.78 -14.29 8.67
CA ASN A 271 -1.69 -15.24 8.97
C ASN A 271 -1.43 -15.61 10.44
N ARG A 272 -1.88 -14.82 11.41
CA ARG A 272 -1.61 -15.06 12.83
C ARG A 272 -2.82 -15.74 13.50
N GLN A 273 -2.59 -16.69 14.41
CA GLN A 273 -3.61 -16.97 15.43
C GLN A 273 -3.85 -15.66 16.17
N LEU A 274 -5.12 -15.30 16.44
CA LEU A 274 -5.50 -14.10 17.18
C LEU A 274 -4.89 -14.16 18.59
N ILE A 275 -3.65 -13.72 18.74
CA ILE A 275 -3.04 -13.52 20.05
C ILE A 275 -3.25 -12.05 20.37
N VAL A 276 -4.37 -11.79 21.04
CA VAL A 276 -4.76 -10.47 21.53
C VAL A 276 -3.57 -9.85 22.28
N ASN A 277 -3.24 -8.60 21.96
CA ASN A 277 -2.16 -7.80 22.56
C ASN A 277 -0.71 -8.17 22.20
N GLN A 278 -0.44 -8.89 21.11
CA GLN A 278 0.94 -8.96 20.62
C GLN A 278 1.33 -7.64 19.92
N PRO A 279 2.51 -7.08 20.24
CA PRO A 279 2.98 -5.89 19.55
C PRO A 279 3.09 -6.12 18.03
N ARG A 280 2.82 -5.06 17.24
CA ARG A 280 2.71 -5.05 15.76
C ARG A 280 1.49 -5.73 15.14
N GLY A 281 0.59 -6.34 15.90
CA GLY A 281 -0.59 -7.03 15.34
C GLY A 281 -1.55 -6.11 14.60
N PHE A 282 -1.81 -6.36 13.32
CA PHE A 282 -2.81 -5.62 12.52
C PHE A 282 -4.22 -6.27 12.56
N ASP A 283 -4.54 -7.02 13.62
CA ASP A 283 -5.85 -7.68 13.77
C ASP A 283 -7.00 -6.66 13.85
N ASN A 284 -6.73 -5.47 14.41
CA ASN A 284 -7.69 -4.38 14.55
C ASN A 284 -7.76 -3.45 13.33
N PHE A 285 -7.11 -3.81 12.23
CA PHE A 285 -6.89 -2.89 11.11
C PHE A 285 -8.17 -2.40 10.45
N ILE A 286 -9.10 -3.30 10.14
CA ILE A 286 -10.38 -2.95 9.49
C ILE A 286 -11.27 -2.12 10.43
N PRO A 287 -11.48 -2.51 11.70
CA PRO A 287 -12.18 -1.67 12.67
C PRO A 287 -11.55 -0.26 12.84
N ASN A 288 -10.22 -0.17 12.89
CA ASN A 288 -9.54 1.12 12.99
C ASN A 288 -9.69 1.97 11.73
N ILE A 289 -9.71 1.37 10.54
CA ILE A 289 -10.05 2.10 9.31
C ILE A 289 -11.42 2.74 9.46
N ARG A 290 -12.45 2.03 9.92
CA ARG A 290 -13.80 2.59 10.06
C ARG A 290 -13.93 3.63 11.15
N ARG A 291 -13.10 3.57 12.19
CA ARG A 291 -13.09 4.59 13.24
C ARG A 291 -12.33 5.85 12.80
N LEU A 292 -11.15 5.71 12.21
CA LEU A 292 -10.36 6.86 11.73
C LEU A 292 -10.94 7.48 10.46
N PHE A 293 -11.48 6.63 9.58
CA PHE A 293 -12.03 6.98 8.27
C PHE A 293 -13.40 6.31 8.05
N PRO A 294 -14.46 6.75 8.76
CA PRO A 294 -15.81 6.22 8.63
C PRO A 294 -16.24 6.07 7.18
N THR A 295 -16.59 4.84 6.80
CA THR A 295 -16.99 4.48 5.45
C THR A 295 -17.90 3.25 5.50
N ASP A 296 -18.79 3.17 4.53
CA ASP A 296 -19.63 2.00 4.28
C ASP A 296 -19.03 1.10 3.19
N GLN A 297 -17.93 1.52 2.56
CA GLN A 297 -17.27 0.78 1.48
C GLN A 297 -15.75 0.74 1.67
N ILE A 298 -15.18 -0.47 1.73
CA ILE A 298 -13.74 -0.73 1.82
C ILE A 298 -13.35 -1.71 0.71
N SER A 299 -12.25 -1.43 0.00
CA SER A 299 -11.65 -2.40 -0.92
C SER A 299 -10.17 -2.61 -0.60
N MET A 300 -9.70 -3.85 -0.50
CA MET A 300 -8.33 -4.18 -0.11
C MET A 300 -7.64 -5.06 -1.16
N ASN A 301 -6.37 -4.77 -1.46
CA ASN A 301 -5.54 -5.58 -2.35
C ASN A 301 -4.33 -6.16 -1.57
N LEU A 302 -4.39 -7.47 -1.31
CA LEU A 302 -3.40 -8.25 -0.56
C LEU A 302 -2.47 -8.97 -1.54
N SER A 303 -1.72 -8.21 -2.33
CA SER A 303 -0.83 -8.77 -3.36
C SER A 303 0.65 -8.62 -3.05
N HIS A 304 1.04 -8.65 -1.78
CA HIS A 304 2.46 -8.64 -1.45
C HIS A 304 3.11 -9.96 -1.83
N TRP A 305 4.21 -9.92 -2.57
CA TRP A 305 4.91 -11.10 -3.07
C TRP A 305 5.68 -11.87 -1.97
N PHE A 306 6.19 -11.17 -0.95
CA PHE A 306 6.95 -11.79 0.16
C PHE A 306 6.05 -12.50 1.18
N ALA A 307 4.78 -12.11 1.26
CA ALA A 307 3.85 -12.64 2.26
C ALA A 307 2.73 -13.45 1.58
N VAL A 308 3.02 -14.04 0.42
CA VAL A 308 2.08 -14.95 -0.25
C VAL A 308 1.90 -16.15 0.66
N PRO A 309 0.68 -16.43 1.14
CA PRO A 309 0.52 -17.50 2.11
C PRO A 309 0.73 -18.87 1.46
N GLU A 310 1.50 -19.73 2.12
CA GLU A 310 1.95 -21.02 1.56
C GLU A 310 1.30 -22.24 2.22
N ILE A 311 0.63 -22.08 3.36
CA ILE A 311 0.06 -23.20 4.13
C ILE A 311 -1.37 -22.90 4.57
N ASN A 312 -2.26 -23.87 4.33
CA ASN A 312 -3.62 -24.00 4.86
C ASN A 312 -4.60 -22.87 4.52
N ILE A 313 -5.12 -22.90 3.28
CA ILE A 313 -6.11 -21.93 2.78
C ILE A 313 -7.35 -21.82 3.65
N ALA A 314 -7.86 -22.94 4.16
CA ALA A 314 -9.07 -22.97 4.98
C ALA A 314 -8.87 -22.13 6.25
N LYS A 315 -7.75 -22.34 6.95
CA LYS A 315 -7.40 -21.55 8.14
C LYS A 315 -7.26 -20.06 7.80
N ARG A 316 -6.60 -19.70 6.68
CA ARG A 316 -6.46 -18.30 6.25
C ARG A 316 -7.81 -17.64 6.01
N MET A 317 -8.69 -18.30 5.26
CA MET A 317 -10.03 -17.79 4.98
C MET A 317 -10.86 -17.63 6.25
N SER A 318 -10.77 -18.57 7.20
CA SER A 318 -11.42 -18.47 8.51
C SER A 318 -10.89 -17.27 9.31
N THR A 319 -9.57 -17.09 9.39
CA THR A 319 -8.98 -15.94 10.11
C THR A 319 -9.35 -14.60 9.47
N ILE A 320 -9.38 -14.51 8.14
CA ILE A 320 -9.89 -13.31 7.45
C ILE A 320 -11.34 -13.06 7.85
N LEU A 321 -12.18 -14.10 7.87
CA LEU A 321 -13.59 -13.97 8.25
C LEU A 321 -13.75 -13.48 9.71
N GLU A 322 -12.96 -14.02 10.63
CA GLU A 322 -12.93 -13.59 12.04
C GLU A 322 -12.57 -12.11 12.19
N VAL A 323 -11.54 -11.64 11.46
CA VAL A 323 -11.09 -10.24 11.52
C VAL A 323 -12.14 -9.30 10.94
N VAL A 324 -12.76 -9.63 9.81
CA VAL A 324 -13.78 -8.76 9.18
C VAL A 324 -15.09 -8.73 9.95
N THR A 325 -15.40 -9.77 10.71
CA THR A 325 -16.64 -9.88 11.51
C THR A 325 -16.47 -9.47 12.96
N MET A 326 -15.24 -9.18 13.41
CA MET A 326 -14.88 -8.92 14.81
C MET A 326 -15.76 -7.86 15.48
N GLU A 327 -16.07 -6.76 14.78
CA GLU A 327 -16.87 -5.66 15.31
C GLU A 327 -18.37 -5.77 15.03
N LYS A 328 -18.83 -6.87 14.41
CA LYS A 328 -20.19 -7.04 13.88
C LYS A 328 -20.62 -5.81 13.04
N PRO A 329 -19.92 -5.56 11.92
CA PRO A 329 -20.07 -4.31 11.19
C PRO A 329 -21.50 -4.13 10.68
N GLN A 330 -22.01 -2.91 10.85
CA GLN A 330 -23.28 -2.44 10.29
C GLN A 330 -23.02 -1.65 9.01
N ASN A 331 -23.83 -1.85 7.97
CA ASN A 331 -23.81 -1.11 6.71
C ASN A 331 -22.42 -1.07 6.07
N LEU A 332 -21.79 -2.23 5.88
CA LEU A 332 -20.43 -2.32 5.34
C LEU A 332 -20.38 -3.26 4.14
N SER A 333 -19.87 -2.74 3.03
CA SER A 333 -19.42 -3.50 1.88
C SER A 333 -17.89 -3.58 1.88
N LEU A 334 -17.36 -4.79 1.92
CA LEU A 334 -15.93 -5.07 1.96
C LEU A 334 -15.54 -5.99 0.80
N ASP A 335 -14.62 -5.55 -0.05
CA ASP A 335 -14.03 -6.35 -1.12
C ASP A 335 -12.54 -6.60 -0.85
N ILE A 336 -12.12 -7.86 -0.74
CA ILE A 336 -10.71 -8.23 -0.56
C ILE A 336 -10.23 -9.06 -1.74
N MET A 337 -9.19 -8.58 -2.43
CA MET A 337 -8.44 -9.37 -3.41
C MET A 337 -7.26 -10.05 -2.71
N PHE A 338 -7.24 -11.38 -2.71
CA PHE A 338 -6.27 -12.20 -2.01
C PHE A 338 -5.52 -13.12 -3.00
N PHE A 339 -4.19 -13.03 -3.02
CA PHE A 339 -3.35 -13.75 -3.98
C PHE A 339 -2.59 -14.85 -3.25
N VAL A 340 -2.69 -16.09 -3.72
CA VAL A 340 -2.11 -17.25 -3.04
C VAL A 340 -1.26 -18.11 -3.99
N ASN A 341 -0.29 -18.82 -3.42
CA ASN A 341 0.48 -19.84 -4.12
C ASN A 341 -0.28 -21.16 -4.05
N ILE A 342 -0.18 -21.98 -5.10
CA ILE A 342 -0.80 -23.29 -5.15
C ILE A 342 -0.42 -24.28 -4.02
N GLY A 343 0.72 -24.12 -3.36
CA GLY A 343 1.05 -24.92 -2.18
C GLY A 343 0.01 -24.81 -1.06
N ILE A 344 -0.68 -23.68 -0.95
CA ILE A 344 -1.59 -23.37 0.18
C ILE A 344 -2.81 -24.30 0.26
N VAL A 345 -3.20 -24.91 -0.86
CA VAL A 345 -4.39 -25.78 -0.95
C VAL A 345 -4.07 -27.25 -0.69
N LYS A 346 -2.78 -27.58 -0.53
CA LYS A 346 -2.27 -28.93 -0.26
C LYS A 346 -1.95 -29.06 1.23
N LYS A 347 -2.23 -30.24 1.80
CA LYS A 347 -1.82 -30.61 3.16
C LYS A 347 -1.24 -32.02 3.12
N LEU A 348 -0.05 -32.23 3.69
CA LEU A 348 0.48 -33.58 3.88
C LEU A 348 -0.23 -34.23 5.08
N ASN A 349 -0.78 -35.42 4.88
CA ASN A 349 -1.30 -36.25 5.94
C ASN A 349 -0.16 -37.08 6.52
N GLU A 350 0.22 -36.80 7.77
CA GLU A 350 1.37 -37.43 8.46
C GLU A 350 1.17 -38.94 8.69
N GLU A 351 -0.06 -39.42 8.76
CA GLU A 351 -0.37 -40.85 9.01
C GLU A 351 -0.30 -41.69 7.73
N THR A 352 -0.66 -41.09 6.58
CA THR A 352 -0.75 -41.80 5.30
C THR A 352 0.35 -41.44 4.32
N ASP A 353 1.16 -40.42 4.64
CA ASP A 353 2.17 -39.80 3.78
C ASP A 353 1.61 -39.36 2.41
N ARG A 354 0.31 -39.00 2.37
CA ARG A 354 -0.40 -38.57 1.17
C ARG A 354 -0.74 -37.09 1.23
N VAL A 355 -0.68 -36.45 0.07
CA VAL A 355 -1.14 -35.07 -0.10
C VAL A 355 -2.65 -35.02 -0.24
N GLU A 356 -3.31 -34.36 0.70
CA GLU A 356 -4.75 -34.08 0.68
C GLU A 356 -5.01 -32.68 0.14
N LEU A 357 -6.17 -32.51 -0.51
CA LEU A 357 -6.64 -31.20 -0.94
C LEU A 357 -7.61 -30.60 0.09
N LEU A 358 -7.32 -29.37 0.49
CA LEU A 358 -8.11 -28.66 1.48
C LEU A 358 -9.44 -28.20 0.90
N SER A 359 -10.49 -28.28 1.71
CA SER A 359 -11.82 -27.76 1.39
C SER A 359 -11.90 -26.24 1.57
N ILE A 360 -13.01 -25.67 1.12
CA ILE A 360 -13.36 -24.27 1.38
C ILE A 360 -13.67 -24.11 2.87
N ALA A 361 -13.26 -22.99 3.47
CA ALA A 361 -13.64 -22.65 4.84
C ALA A 361 -15.16 -22.48 4.98
N SER A 362 -15.71 -22.88 6.13
CA SER A 362 -17.13 -22.65 6.44
C SER A 362 -17.46 -21.16 6.50
N GLY A 363 -18.75 -20.83 6.30
CA GLY A 363 -19.25 -19.46 6.35
C GLY A 363 -19.22 -18.71 5.01
N TYR A 364 -18.53 -19.23 3.99
CA TYR A 364 -18.49 -18.63 2.66
C TYR A 364 -19.42 -19.32 1.67
N VAL A 365 -20.07 -18.51 0.83
CA VAL A 365 -20.83 -18.95 -0.35
C VAL A 365 -20.00 -18.71 -1.61
N LEU A 366 -19.73 -19.78 -2.35
CA LEU A 366 -18.97 -19.70 -3.60
C LEU A 366 -19.84 -19.11 -4.73
N GLN A 367 -19.37 -18.03 -5.35
CA GLN A 367 -20.02 -17.45 -6.52
C GLN A 367 -19.57 -18.14 -7.81
N LYS A 368 -20.51 -18.32 -8.76
CA LYS A 368 -20.26 -19.04 -10.03
C LYS A 368 -19.30 -18.30 -10.97
N LYS A 369 -19.29 -16.97 -10.91
CA LYS A 369 -18.50 -16.13 -11.82
C LYS A 369 -17.01 -16.32 -11.58
N ARG A 370 -16.26 -16.55 -12.66
CA ARG A 370 -14.79 -16.52 -12.67
C ARG A 370 -14.29 -15.10 -12.84
N LEU A 371 -13.18 -14.82 -12.18
CA LEU A 371 -12.47 -13.56 -12.26
C LEU A 371 -11.12 -13.79 -12.92
N HIS A 372 -10.61 -12.78 -13.62
CA HIS A 372 -9.30 -12.85 -14.26
C HIS A 372 -8.59 -11.52 -14.08
N CYS A 373 -7.29 -11.55 -13.80
CA CYS A 373 -6.46 -10.36 -13.86
C CYS A 373 -5.04 -10.70 -14.33
N PHE A 374 -4.35 -9.68 -14.86
CA PHE A 374 -2.95 -9.77 -15.26
C PHE A 374 -2.11 -8.95 -14.29
N LYS A 375 -1.05 -9.55 -13.75
CA LYS A 375 -0.09 -8.85 -12.90
C LYS A 375 1.33 -9.17 -13.32
N LYS A 376 2.13 -8.12 -13.49
CA LYS A 376 3.57 -8.25 -13.65
C LYS A 376 4.22 -8.60 -12.32
N SER A 377 4.86 -9.75 -12.27
CA SER A 377 5.62 -10.20 -11.11
C SER A 377 6.71 -11.17 -11.54
N SER A 378 7.81 -11.18 -10.80
CA SER A 378 8.86 -12.18 -10.98
C SER A 378 9.50 -12.51 -9.64
N PRO A 379 9.99 -13.75 -9.49
CA PRO A 379 10.73 -14.14 -8.30
C PRO A 379 12.03 -13.33 -8.20
N PHE A 380 12.48 -13.12 -6.96
CA PHE A 380 13.85 -12.69 -6.71
C PHE A 380 14.76 -13.91 -6.78
N ASN A 381 15.82 -13.85 -7.59
CA ASN A 381 16.83 -14.90 -7.65
C ASN A 381 17.94 -14.55 -6.64
N GLY A 382 17.72 -14.95 -5.39
CA GLY A 382 18.62 -14.68 -4.27
C GLY A 382 18.90 -13.18 -4.07
N ASP A 383 20.14 -12.81 -4.40
CA ASP A 383 20.73 -11.48 -4.22
C ASP A 383 20.48 -10.52 -5.39
N HIS A 384 19.99 -11.04 -6.51
CA HIS A 384 19.70 -10.27 -7.71
C HIS A 384 18.21 -9.88 -7.74
N GLY A 385 17.95 -8.66 -8.21
CA GLY A 385 16.58 -8.27 -8.53
C GLY A 385 16.05 -9.14 -9.69
N PRO A 386 14.73 -9.12 -9.96
CA PRO A 386 14.17 -9.90 -11.06
C PRO A 386 14.84 -9.54 -12.39
N GLU A 387 15.33 -10.52 -13.16
CA GLU A 387 15.94 -10.27 -14.47
C GLU A 387 14.92 -9.81 -15.51
N VAL A 388 13.73 -10.43 -15.46
CA VAL A 388 12.58 -10.15 -16.32
C VAL A 388 11.36 -10.04 -15.44
N PHE A 389 10.39 -9.18 -15.77
CA PHE A 389 9.04 -9.22 -15.18
C PHE A 389 8.07 -9.93 -16.12
N LEU A 390 7.51 -11.05 -15.67
CA LEU A 390 6.56 -11.82 -16.45
C LEU A 390 5.13 -11.29 -16.26
N ASP A 391 4.37 -11.21 -17.36
CA ASP A 391 2.93 -10.99 -17.30
C ASP A 391 2.25 -12.29 -16.85
N ASN A 392 1.88 -12.35 -15.57
CA ASN A 392 1.21 -13.52 -15.00
C ASN A 392 -0.30 -13.33 -15.08
N LYS A 393 -0.98 -14.31 -15.69
CA LYS A 393 -2.43 -14.43 -15.64
C LYS A 393 -2.85 -15.12 -14.35
N TRP A 394 -3.77 -14.48 -13.64
CA TRP A 394 -4.34 -14.95 -12.40
C TRP A 394 -5.82 -15.27 -12.61
N ILE A 395 -6.24 -16.46 -12.18
CA ILE A 395 -7.63 -16.90 -12.18
C ILE A 395 -8.16 -16.73 -10.77
N GLY A 396 -9.31 -16.08 -10.63
CA GLY A 396 -9.94 -15.79 -9.35
C GLY A 396 -11.32 -16.43 -9.19
N ARG A 397 -11.65 -16.76 -7.95
CA ARG A 397 -13.01 -17.16 -7.51
C ARG A 397 -13.45 -16.27 -6.36
N ARG A 398 -14.73 -15.93 -6.35
CA ARG A 398 -15.34 -15.11 -5.30
C ARG A 398 -16.04 -15.97 -4.26
N PHE A 399 -15.69 -15.74 -3.00
CA PHE A 399 -16.27 -16.33 -1.81
C PHE A 399 -16.96 -15.23 -1.02
N GLN A 400 -18.27 -15.33 -0.83
CA GLN A 400 -19.08 -14.25 -0.32
C GLN A 400 -19.69 -14.59 1.04
N VAL A 401 -19.79 -13.59 1.91
CA VAL A 401 -20.54 -13.63 3.16
C VAL A 401 -21.51 -12.46 3.17
N GLU A 402 -22.80 -12.75 3.31
CA GLU A 402 -23.86 -11.74 3.41
C GLU A 402 -24.57 -11.88 4.75
N ASN A 403 -24.81 -10.76 5.41
CA ASN A 403 -25.68 -10.68 6.58
C ASN A 403 -26.69 -9.56 6.31
N ALA A 404 -27.92 -9.94 5.97
CA ALA A 404 -28.99 -9.02 5.63
C ALA A 404 -29.44 -8.17 6.82
N GLU A 405 -29.42 -8.72 8.04
CA GLU A 405 -29.81 -8.00 9.27
C GLU A 405 -28.89 -6.80 9.52
N ASN A 406 -27.58 -6.98 9.31
CA ASN A 406 -26.57 -5.95 9.55
C ASN A 406 -26.23 -5.13 8.29
N GLN A 407 -26.88 -5.41 7.15
CA GLN A 407 -26.51 -4.87 5.83
C GLN A 407 -25.01 -5.00 5.53
N PHE A 408 -24.44 -6.16 5.89
CA PHE A 408 -23.03 -6.46 5.70
C PHE A 408 -22.82 -7.38 4.50
N ASN A 409 -21.96 -6.96 3.58
CA ASN A 409 -21.57 -7.75 2.42
C ASN A 409 -20.04 -7.82 2.33
N PHE A 410 -19.50 -9.03 2.40
CA PHE A 410 -18.08 -9.29 2.28
C PHE A 410 -17.78 -10.21 1.10
N ASN A 411 -16.98 -9.71 0.16
CA ASN A 411 -16.46 -10.46 -0.97
C ASN A 411 -14.96 -10.74 -0.76
N LEU A 412 -14.60 -12.01 -0.71
CA LEU A 412 -13.21 -12.47 -0.77
C LEU A 412 -12.94 -13.06 -2.16
N ASP A 413 -12.19 -12.33 -2.97
CA ASP A 413 -11.75 -12.77 -4.29
C ASP A 413 -10.36 -13.42 -4.15
N VAL A 414 -10.29 -14.76 -4.22
CA VAL A 414 -9.03 -15.51 -4.12
C VAL A 414 -8.49 -15.82 -5.50
N TYR A 415 -7.23 -15.47 -5.76
CA TYR A 415 -6.55 -15.60 -7.03
C TYR A 415 -5.36 -16.56 -6.96
N ILE A 416 -5.24 -17.41 -7.98
CA ILE A 416 -4.12 -18.34 -8.21
C ILE A 416 -3.57 -18.10 -9.63
N LYS A 417 -2.26 -18.26 -9.84
CA LYS A 417 -1.68 -18.18 -11.19
C LYS A 417 -2.22 -19.31 -12.06
N GLU A 418 -2.59 -19.00 -13.30
CA GLU A 418 -3.08 -20.00 -14.25
C GLU A 418 -2.08 -21.13 -14.48
N LYS A 419 -0.80 -20.80 -14.69
CA LYS A 419 0.26 -21.80 -14.86
C LYS A 419 0.41 -22.75 -13.67
N GLU A 420 0.26 -22.23 -12.45
CA GLU A 420 0.33 -23.07 -11.24
C GLU A 420 -0.87 -24.03 -11.13
N LEU A 421 -2.03 -23.68 -11.68
CA LEU A 421 -3.18 -24.58 -11.78
C LEU A 421 -2.97 -25.65 -12.86
N GLU A 422 -2.36 -25.28 -14.00
CA GLU A 422 -2.10 -26.19 -15.12
C GLU A 422 -1.00 -27.21 -14.81
N GLU A 423 0.10 -26.77 -14.18
CA GLU A 423 1.27 -27.60 -13.89
C GLU A 423 1.18 -28.29 -12.52
N GLY A 424 0.38 -27.74 -11.59
CA GLY A 424 0.43 -28.10 -10.18
C GLY A 424 -0.50 -29.24 -9.72
N PHE A 425 -1.42 -29.74 -10.55
CA PHE A 425 -2.35 -30.82 -10.17
C PHE A 425 -2.48 -31.93 -11.19
N ASP A 426 -2.45 -33.15 -10.67
CA ASP A 426 -2.92 -34.34 -11.36
C ASP A 426 -4.45 -34.38 -11.31
N LYS A 427 -5.08 -34.67 -12.46
CA LYS A 427 -6.54 -34.89 -12.57
C LYS A 427 -7.01 -36.02 -11.66
N ALA A 428 -6.18 -37.02 -11.39
CA ALA A 428 -6.50 -38.10 -10.46
C ALA A 428 -6.72 -37.58 -9.03
N LEU A 429 -5.94 -36.59 -8.59
CA LEU A 429 -6.07 -36.00 -7.26
C LEU A 429 -7.40 -35.22 -7.09
N LEU A 430 -7.84 -34.55 -8.15
CA LEU A 430 -9.13 -33.84 -8.18
C LEU A 430 -10.33 -34.81 -8.10
N GLN A 431 -10.20 -36.00 -8.66
CA GLN A 431 -11.23 -37.04 -8.56
C GLN A 431 -11.37 -37.61 -7.14
N ILE A 432 -10.26 -37.71 -6.40
CA ILE A 432 -10.26 -38.15 -4.99
C ILE A 432 -10.89 -37.08 -4.09
N TYR A 433 -10.68 -35.79 -4.40
CA TYR A 433 -11.19 -34.66 -3.61
C TYR A 433 -12.10 -33.73 -4.43
N PRO A 434 -13.30 -34.19 -4.83
CA PRO A 434 -14.19 -33.45 -5.74
C PRO A 434 -14.83 -32.20 -5.13
N ASN A 435 -14.70 -32.01 -3.80
CA ASN A 435 -15.19 -30.85 -3.06
C ASN A 435 -14.04 -29.97 -2.54
N SER A 436 -12.82 -30.16 -3.07
CA SER A 436 -11.67 -29.36 -2.69
C SER A 436 -11.81 -27.90 -3.12
N PHE A 437 -11.11 -27.01 -2.43
CA PHE A 437 -11.03 -25.59 -2.79
C PHE A 437 -10.54 -25.40 -4.23
N VAL A 438 -9.56 -26.18 -4.66
CA VAL A 438 -8.93 -26.00 -5.97
C VAL A 438 -9.80 -26.48 -7.12
N GLU A 439 -10.68 -27.47 -6.90
CA GLU A 439 -11.67 -27.90 -7.90
C GLU A 439 -12.55 -26.73 -8.36
N THR A 440 -12.77 -25.73 -7.50
CA THR A 440 -13.49 -24.51 -7.88
C THR A 440 -12.78 -23.73 -9.00
N PHE A 441 -11.51 -23.95 -9.30
CA PHE A 441 -10.80 -23.26 -10.37
C PHE A 441 -10.84 -24.00 -11.71
N PHE A 442 -11.31 -25.25 -11.75
CA PHE A 442 -11.43 -26.05 -12.97
C PHE A 442 -12.86 -26.00 -13.54
N ILE A 443 -13.00 -25.83 -14.86
CA ILE A 443 -14.32 -25.76 -15.50
C ILE A 443 -14.80 -27.20 -15.57
N LYS A 444 -15.92 -27.53 -14.92
CA LYS A 444 -16.69 -28.70 -15.36
C LYS A 444 -17.34 -28.28 -16.68
N THR A 445 -16.69 -28.57 -17.80
CA THR A 445 -17.37 -28.63 -19.09
C THR A 445 -18.39 -29.75 -18.93
N VAL A 446 -19.65 -29.36 -18.74
CA VAL A 446 -20.79 -30.26 -18.81
C VAL A 446 -21.02 -30.60 -20.27
#